data_AF-A0A1Z1M8D9-F1
#
_entry.id   AF-A0A1Z1M8D9-F1
#
_cell.length_a   1.000
_cell.length_b   1.000
_cell.length_c   1.000
_cell.angle_alpha   90.00
_cell.angle_beta   90.00
_cell.angle_gamma   90.00
#
_symmetry.space_group_name_H-M   'P 1'
#
loop_
_entity.id
_entity.type
_entity.pdbx_description
1 polymer ?
#
loop_
_entity_poly.entity_id
_entity_poly.type
_entity_poly.pdbx_seq_one_letter_code
_entity_poly.pdbx_strand_id
1 'polypeptide(L)' 'MAENVSFVKSFFCGVVDKKFYRKLVANLFFVYDYIEKEIDKNKDHKTIKQIYFPELYCKNSLIQDLKYFYG' A
#
# COMPACT_ATOMS: atom_id res chain seq x y z
N MET A 1 -14.65 12.44 -5.10
CA MET A 1 -13.30 12.69 -4.57
C MET A 1 -13.03 11.69 -3.44
N ALA A 2 -11.98 10.89 -3.56
CA ALA A 2 -11.68 9.78 -2.64
C ALA A 2 -11.32 10.27 -1.23
N GLU A 3 -10.80 11.49 -1.11
CA GLU A 3 -10.47 12.15 0.15
C GLU A 3 -11.69 12.51 1.01
N ASN A 4 -12.88 12.57 0.41
CA ASN A 4 -14.10 12.96 1.11
C ASN A 4 -14.89 11.80 1.71
N VAL A 5 -14.44 10.56 1.50
CA VAL A 5 -15.08 9.39 2.09
C VAL A 5 -14.91 9.42 3.61
N SER A 6 -15.91 8.91 4.33
CA SER A 6 -15.95 8.92 5.79
C SER A 6 -14.68 8.39 6.42
N PHE A 7 -14.09 7.35 5.83
CA PHE A 7 -12.82 6.77 6.27
C PHE A 7 -11.65 7.77 6.28
N VAL A 8 -11.44 8.49 5.18
CA VAL A 8 -10.30 9.43 5.05
C VAL A 8 -10.51 10.64 5.96
N LYS A 9 -11.75 11.09 6.12
CA LYS A 9 -12.10 12.15 7.08
C LYS A 9 -11.82 11.75 8.52
N SER A 10 -12.25 10.57 8.95
CA SER A 10 -11.95 10.04 10.29
C SER A 10 -10.45 9.87 10.51
N PHE A 11 -9.70 9.53 9.45
CA PHE A 11 -8.24 9.47 9.49
C PHE A 11 -7.60 10.80 9.85
N PHE A 12 -7.96 11.88 9.15
CA PHE A 12 -7.40 13.20 9.43
C PHE A 12 -7.88 13.80 10.75
N CYS A 13 -9.07 13.44 11.23
CA CYS A 13 -9.55 13.87 12.55
C CYS A 13 -8.88 13.13 13.73
N GLY A 14 -7.97 12.18 13.46
CA GLY A 14 -7.28 11.40 14.51
C GLY A 14 -8.17 10.37 15.20
N VAL A 15 -9.36 10.09 14.67
CA VAL A 15 -10.34 9.15 15.25
C VAL A 15 -10.21 7.79 14.56
N VAL A 16 -9.00 7.22 14.57
CA VAL A 16 -8.72 5.93 13.91
C VAL A 16 -8.42 4.86 14.93
N ASP A 17 -9.24 3.83 14.92
CA ASP A 17 -9.03 2.64 15.74
C ASP A 17 -7.85 1.80 15.23
N LYS A 18 -6.99 1.31 16.13
CA LYS A 18 -5.85 0.45 15.79
C LYS A 18 -6.28 -0.80 15.01
N LYS A 19 -7.44 -1.38 15.35
CA LYS A 19 -8.00 -2.56 14.66
C LYS A 19 -8.40 -2.26 13.20
N PHE A 20 -8.90 -1.06 12.94
CA PHE A 20 -9.23 -0.62 11.59
C PHE A 20 -7.97 -0.27 10.80
N TYR A 21 -7.01 0.42 11.42
CA TYR A 21 -5.75 0.78 10.76
C TYR A 21 -4.96 -0.45 10.31
N ARG A 22 -4.80 -1.47 11.15
CA ARG A 22 -4.10 -2.71 10.75
C ARG A 22 -4.75 -3.40 9.54
N LYS A 23 -6.09 -3.33 9.43
CA LYS A 23 -6.84 -3.89 8.30
C LYS A 23 -6.59 -3.09 7.02
N LEU A 24 -6.49 -1.76 7.12
CA LEU A 24 -6.08 -0.90 6.01
C LEU A 24 -4.69 -1.29 5.51
N VAL A 25 -3.71 -1.40 6.42
CA VAL A 25 -2.33 -1.79 6.09
C VAL A 25 -2.31 -3.17 5.41
N ALA A 26 -3.10 -4.12 5.90
CA ALA A 26 -3.23 -5.45 5.27
C ALA A 26 -3.79 -5.37 3.85
N ASN A 27 -4.82 -4.56 3.63
CA ASN A 27 -5.37 -4.35 2.29
C ASN A 27 -4.34 -3.70 1.35
N LEU A 28 -3.60 -2.69 1.84
CA LEU A 28 -2.54 -2.03 1.07
C LEU A 28 -1.44 -3.02 0.69
N PHE A 29 -1.03 -3.91 1.59
CA PHE A 29 -0.05 -4.95 1.30
C PHE A 29 -0.44 -5.78 0.07
N PHE A 30 -1.69 -6.25 -0.01
CA PHE A 30 -2.13 -7.03 -1.16
C PHE A 30 -2.13 -6.20 -2.44
N VAL A 31 -2.61 -4.95 -2.39
CA VAL A 31 -2.63 -4.06 -3.56
C VAL A 31 -1.21 -3.82 -4.08
N TYR A 32 -0.26 -3.49 -3.20
CA TYR A 32 1.13 -3.25 -3.58
C TYR A 32 1.84 -4.54 -4.04
N ASP A 33 1.58 -5.68 -3.41
CA ASP A 33 2.15 -6.96 -3.84
C ASP A 33 1.76 -7.29 -5.29
N TYR A 34 0.51 -7.03 -5.70
CA TYR A 34 0.09 -7.22 -7.10
C TYR A 34 0.67 -6.17 -8.04
N ILE A 35 0.65 -4.88 -7.66
CA ILE A 35 1.18 -3.79 -8.50
C ILE A 35 2.67 -4.01 -8.76
N GLU A 36 3.47 -4.26 -7.72
CA GLU A 36 4.91 -4.47 -7.84
C GLU A 36 5.24 -5.70 -8.68
N LYS A 37 4.49 -6.81 -8.51
CA LYS A 37 4.64 -8.02 -9.36
C LYS A 37 4.35 -7.74 -10.83
N GLU A 38 3.30 -6.99 -11.14
CA GLU A 38 2.97 -6.68 -12.53
C GLU A 38 3.96 -5.67 -13.15
N ILE A 39 4.46 -4.72 -12.36
CA ILE A 39 5.53 -3.81 -12.80
C ILE A 39 6.82 -4.61 -13.09
N ASP A 40 7.23 -5.52 -12.20
CA ASP A 40 8.40 -6.39 -12.40
C ASP A 40 8.27 -7.27 -13.64
N LYS A 41 7.09 -7.86 -13.88
CA LYS A 41 6.82 -8.68 -15.07
C LYS A 41 6.93 -7.86 -16.36
N ASN A 42 6.53 -6.60 -16.33
CA ASN A 42 6.48 -5.73 -17.50
C ASN A 42 7.65 -4.74 -17.56
N LYS A 43 8.71 -4.93 -16.77
CA LYS A 43 9.84 -3.99 -16.65
C LYS A 43 10.52 -3.62 -17.97
N ASP A 44 10.48 -4.52 -18.95
CA ASP A 44 11.07 -4.32 -20.28
C ASP A 44 10.11 -3.68 -21.29
N HIS A 45 8.83 -3.52 -20.93
CA HIS A 45 7.84 -2.85 -21.77
C HIS A 45 8.17 -1.35 -21.89
N LYS A 46 8.15 -0.83 -23.12
CA LYS A 46 8.58 0.55 -23.45
C LYS A 46 8.01 1.62 -22.53
N THR A 47 6.74 1.48 -22.13
CA THR A 47 6.05 2.44 -21.23
C THR A 47 6.34 2.20 -19.75
N ILE A 48 6.48 0.94 -19.32
CA ILE A 48 6.66 0.60 -17.90
C ILE A 48 8.10 0.85 -17.45
N LYS A 49 9.07 0.61 -18.34
CA LYS A 49 10.49 0.84 -18.07
C LYS A 49 10.79 2.26 -17.56
N GLN A 50 10.02 3.26 -18.00
CA GLN A 50 10.18 4.66 -17.58
C GLN A 50 9.71 4.93 -16.14
N ILE A 51 8.85 4.07 -15.60
CA ILE A 51 8.31 4.16 -14.23
C ILE A 51 8.80 2.99 -13.35
N TYR A 52 9.77 2.21 -13.83
CA TYR A 52 10.35 1.09 -13.12
C TYR A 52 11.36 1.58 -12.07
N PHE A 53 10.87 1.86 -10.87
CA PHE A 53 11.66 2.34 -9.73
C PHE A 53 11.53 1.37 -8.55
N PRO A 54 12.37 0.32 -8.47
CA PRO A 54 12.31 -0.66 -7.38
C PRO A 54 12.56 -0.04 -5.98
N GLU A 55 13.19 1.14 -5.91
CA GLU A 55 13.35 1.90 -4.67
C GLU A 55 12.03 2.41 -4.07
N LEU A 56 10.96 2.46 -4.87
CA LEU A 56 9.61 2.86 -4.43
C LEU A 56 8.77 1.67 -3.95
N TYR A 57 9.32 0.45 -3.95
CA TYR A 57 8.58 -0.74 -3.54
C TYR A 57 8.30 -0.70 -2.03
N CYS A 58 7.01 -0.68 -1.70
CA CYS A 58 6.52 -0.56 -0.34
C CYS A 58 6.29 -1.92 0.32
N LYS A 59 6.26 -3.01 -0.45
CA LYS A 59 5.93 -4.35 0.05
C LYS A 59 6.74 -4.76 1.28
N ASN A 60 8.06 -4.57 1.26
CA ASN A 60 8.91 -4.97 2.38
C ASN A 60 8.60 -4.17 3.65
N SER A 61 8.37 -2.86 3.53
CA SER A 61 7.95 -2.00 4.64
C SER A 61 6.60 -2.43 5.19
N LEU A 62 5.62 -2.70 4.31
CA LEU A 62 4.29 -3.17 4.70
C LEU A 62 4.33 -4.54 5.40
N ILE A 63 5.26 -5.43 5.04
CA ILE A 63 5.47 -6.69 5.77
C ILE A 63 5.92 -6.44 7.20
N GLN A 64 6.83 -5.48 7.43
CA GLN A 64 7.28 -5.13 8.78
C GLN A 64 6.14 -4.53 9.60
N ASP A 65 5.34 -3.65 8.98
CA ASP A 65 4.17 -3.08 9.63
C ASP A 65 3.15 -4.16 10.01
N LEU A 66 2.90 -5.11 9.10
CA LEU A 66 1.99 -6.22 9.38
C LEU A 66 2.47 -7.12 10.50
N LYS A 67 3.77 -7.43 10.57
CA LYS A 67 4.35 -8.15 11.71
C LYS A 67 4.14 -7.39 13.02
N TYR A 68 4.35 -6.08 13.02
CA TYR A 68 4.07 -5.26 14.21
C TYR A 68 2.59 -5.31 14.64
N PHE A 69 1.65 -5.30 13.69
CA PHE A 69 0.22 -5.28 14.01
C PHE A 69 -0.42 -6.65 14.29
N TYR A 70 0.11 -7.72 13.69
CA TYR A 70 -0.49 -9.06 13.73
C TYR A 70 0.36 -10.11 14.44
N GLY A 71 1.65 -9.86 14.67
CA GLY A 71 2.62 -10.81 15.24
C GLY A 71 3.33 -11.59 14.15
#